data_AF-A0A7C3FH95-F1
#
_entry.id   AF-A0A7C3FH95-F1
#
_cell.length_a   1.000
_cell.length_b   1.000
_cell.length_c   1.000
_cell.angle_alpha   90.00
_cell.angle_beta   90.00
_cell.angle_gamma   90.00
#
_symmetry.space_group_name_H-M   'P 1'
#
loop_
_entity.id
_entity.type
_entity.pdbx_description
1 polymer ?
#
loop_
_entity_poly.entity_id
_entity_poly.type
_entity_poly.pdbx_seq_one_letter_code
_entity_poly.pdbx_strand_id
1 'polypeptide(L)'
;MSFLDLIKKAFSSPNSDRNYWVHVRCDRCGEVITARVDLYNDLSMDFDVKQYRVHKVLVGTGRYHCFQRIEVTLVFDKNKRLVDRSIHGGTFLAPEDVAEAKAAYDRAMQEAEEARKARLAKLAARASESEAKESLSNPQF
;
A
#
# COMPACT_ATOMS: atom_id res chain seq x y z
N MET A 1 1.10 -24.83 25.77
CA MET A 1 2.18 -23.81 25.81
C MET A 1 2.13 -23.01 24.52
N SER A 2 2.36 -21.70 24.59
CA SER A 2 2.77 -20.84 23.47
C SER A 2 1.72 -20.23 22.52
N PHE A 3 0.47 -19.99 22.97
CA PHE A 3 -0.37 -18.95 22.32
C PHE A 3 0.02 -17.54 22.81
N LEU A 4 0.52 -17.44 24.05
CA LEU A 4 0.96 -16.20 24.68
C LEU A 4 2.37 -15.74 24.27
N ASP A 5 3.21 -16.65 23.74
CA ASP A 5 4.56 -16.29 23.27
C ASP A 5 4.54 -15.68 21.87
N LEU A 6 3.51 -15.98 21.06
CA LEU A 6 3.27 -15.32 19.78
C LEU A 6 2.88 -13.85 19.98
N ILE A 7 2.08 -13.58 21.02
CA ILE A 7 1.70 -12.21 21.40
C ILE A 7 2.91 -11.47 21.98
N LYS A 8 3.76 -12.11 22.78
CA LYS A 8 4.99 -11.46 23.29
C LYS A 8 6.03 -11.14 22.21
N LYS A 9 6.15 -11.95 21.16
CA LYS A 9 7.12 -11.69 20.07
C LYS A 9 6.73 -10.53 19.15
N ALA A 10 5.45 -10.18 19.08
CA ALA A 10 5.00 -8.95 18.41
C ALA A 10 5.25 -7.66 19.24
N PHE A 11 5.59 -7.79 20.52
CA PHE A 11 5.70 -6.67 21.48
C PHE A 11 7.13 -6.42 22.01
N SER A 12 8.14 -7.10 21.48
CA SER A 12 9.53 -6.96 21.99
C SER A 12 10.45 -6.24 20.99
N SER A 13 10.53 -4.92 21.13
CA SER A 13 11.77 -4.20 20.83
C SER A 13 11.95 -3.04 21.83
N PRO A 14 12.86 -3.17 22.82
CA PRO A 14 13.27 -2.08 23.68
C PRO A 14 14.49 -1.41 23.07
N ASN A 15 14.25 -0.52 22.12
CA ASN A 15 15.08 0.65 21.90
C ASN A 15 14.12 1.83 21.88
N SER A 16 14.48 2.94 22.52
CA SER A 16 13.73 4.19 22.38
C SER A 16 13.98 4.76 20.98
N ASP A 17 13.65 3.99 19.95
CA ASP A 17 13.66 4.46 18.59
C ASP A 17 12.61 5.55 18.52
N ARG A 18 13.08 6.77 18.24
CA ARG A 18 12.24 7.94 18.03
C ARG A 18 11.17 7.70 16.95
N ASN A 19 11.39 6.71 16.09
CA ASN A 19 10.56 6.42 14.94
C ASN A 19 9.86 5.08 15.10
N TYR A 20 8.55 5.09 14.86
CA TYR A 20 7.74 3.89 14.65
C TYR A 20 7.41 3.77 13.16
N TRP A 21 7.74 2.64 12.56
CA TRP A 21 7.47 2.38 11.15
C TRP A 21 6.17 1.60 10.98
N VAL A 22 5.30 2.11 10.12
CA VAL A 22 4.04 1.47 9.75
C VAL A 22 4.17 0.98 8.31
N HIS A 23 3.85 -0.29 8.09
CA HIS A 23 3.77 -0.88 6.77
C HIS A 23 2.34 -1.30 6.51
N VAL A 24 1.78 -0.85 5.38
CA VAL A 24 0.41 -1.16 4.99
C VAL A 24 0.37 -1.59 3.53
N ARG A 25 -0.52 -2.53 3.21
CA ARG A 25 -0.90 -2.89 1.85
C ARG A 25 -2.26 -2.26 1.54
N CYS A 26 -2.37 -1.57 0.41
CA CYS A 26 -3.65 -1.06 -0.05
C CYS A 26 -4.59 -2.20 -0.47
N ASP A 27 -5.83 -2.22 0.02
CA ASP A 27 -6.78 -3.28 -0.34
C ASP A 27 -7.31 -3.15 -1.78
N ARG A 28 -7.20 -1.96 -2.39
CA ARG A 28 -7.67 -1.72 -3.77
C ARG A 28 -6.65 -2.13 -4.82
N CYS A 29 -5.41 -1.62 -4.74
CA CYS A 29 -4.39 -1.87 -5.75
C CYS A 29 -3.29 -2.84 -5.31
N GLY A 30 -3.20 -3.17 -4.02
CA GLY A 30 -2.11 -4.01 -3.50
C GLY A 30 -0.79 -3.28 -3.26
N GLU A 31 -0.71 -1.97 -3.50
CA GLU A 31 0.52 -1.18 -3.28
C GLU A 31 0.93 -1.21 -1.80
N VAL A 32 2.22 -1.45 -1.55
CA VAL A 32 2.79 -1.45 -0.21
C VAL A 32 3.35 -0.08 0.13
N ILE A 33 2.76 0.55 1.13
CA ILE A 33 3.10 1.90 1.60
C ILE A 33 3.78 1.79 2.96
N THR A 34 4.93 2.47 3.09
CA THR A 34 5.66 2.59 4.35
C THR A 34 5.55 4.02 4.85
N ALA A 35 5.16 4.19 6.11
CA ALA A 35 5.07 5.49 6.76
C ALA A 35 5.88 5.52 8.06
N ARG A 36 6.56 6.65 8.29
CA ARG A 36 7.25 6.92 9.55
C ARG A 36 6.32 7.69 10.49
N VAL A 37 6.28 7.29 11.76
CA VAL A 37 5.64 8.02 12.85
C VAL A 37 6.75 8.44 13.82
N ASP A 38 6.90 9.74 14.06
CA ASP A 38 7.81 10.27 15.07
C ASP A 38 7.13 10.26 16.44
N LEU A 39 7.62 9.42 17.36
CA LEU A 39 7.03 9.26 18.70
C LEU A 39 7.17 10.51 19.58
N TYR A 40 7.93 11.53 19.16
CA TYR A 40 8.09 12.78 19.89
C TYR A 40 7.33 13.93 19.26
N ASN A 41 7.11 13.89 17.95
CA ASN A 41 6.53 15.01 17.21
C ASN A 41 5.13 14.71 16.63
N ASP A 42 4.80 13.45 16.35
CA ASP A 42 3.54 13.08 15.68
C ASP A 42 2.44 12.66 16.67
N LEU A 43 2.78 12.44 17.94
CA LEU A 43 1.84 11.96 18.95
C LEU A 43 1.04 13.12 19.55
N SER A 44 -0.28 12.97 19.58
CA SER A 44 -1.19 13.82 20.35
C SER A 44 -1.52 13.14 21.67
N MET A 45 -1.37 13.85 22.79
CA MET A 45 -1.78 13.35 24.11
C MET A 45 -3.29 13.47 24.27
N ASP A 46 -3.91 12.39 24.70
CA ASP A 46 -5.27 12.37 25.22
C ASP A 46 -5.20 12.50 26.75
N PHE A 47 -5.65 13.64 27.27
CA PHE A 47 -5.51 13.98 28.69
C PHE A 47 -6.45 13.20 29.60
N ASP A 48 -7.60 12.73 29.07
CA ASP A 48 -8.61 12.03 29.86
C ASP A 48 -8.15 10.60 30.16
N VAL A 49 -7.67 9.89 29.14
CA VAL A 49 -7.16 8.51 29.29
C VAL A 49 -5.65 8.45 29.57
N LYS A 50 -4.95 9.58 29.49
CA LYS A 50 -3.48 9.69 29.62
C LYS A 50 -2.73 8.75 28.69
N GLN A 51 -3.15 8.71 27.43
CA GLN A 51 -2.56 7.93 26.34
C GLN A 51 -2.10 8.86 25.21
N TYR A 52 -1.31 8.34 24.28
CA TYR A 52 -0.95 9.06 23.08
C TYR A 52 -1.63 8.44 21.87
N ARG A 53 -2.10 9.28 20.95
CA ARG A 53 -2.74 8.84 19.70
C ARG A 53 -2.09 9.54 18.52
N VAL A 54 -1.98 8.82 17.41
CA VAL A 54 -1.68 9.41 16.11
C VAL A 54 -2.67 8.89 15.08
N HIS A 55 -3.11 9.79 14.22
CA HIS A 55 -3.93 9.47 13.05
C HIS A 55 -3.16 9.89 11.81
N LYS A 56 -2.88 8.94 10.91
CA LYS A 56 -2.23 9.21 9.63
C LYS A 56 -3.11 8.73 8.49
N VAL A 57 -3.23 9.59 7.48
CA VAL A 57 -3.83 9.22 6.19
C VAL A 57 -2.70 8.96 5.22
N LEU A 58 -2.60 7.73 4.73
CA LEU A 58 -1.62 7.32 3.76
C LEU A 58 -2.26 7.27 2.37
N VAL A 59 -1.51 7.74 1.37
CA VAL A 59 -1.90 7.69 -0.03
C VAL A 59 -0.72 7.09 -0.79
N GLY A 60 -1.01 6.19 -1.74
CA GLY A 60 -0.01 5.54 -2.57
C GLY A 60 0.71 6.53 -3.49
N THR A 61 1.70 6.03 -4.22
CA THR A 61 2.49 6.86 -5.16
C THR A 61 1.68 7.39 -6.34
N GLY A 62 0.51 6.79 -6.60
CA GLY A 62 -0.31 7.13 -7.76
C GLY A 62 0.23 6.57 -9.08
N ARG A 63 1.32 5.78 -9.06
CA ARG A 63 1.97 5.19 -10.25
C ARG A 63 0.98 4.45 -11.17
N TYR A 64 -0.04 3.82 -10.57
CA TYR A 64 -1.09 3.10 -11.29
C TYR A 64 -2.48 3.68 -11.03
N HIS A 65 -2.57 5.00 -10.83
CA HIS A 65 -3.80 5.76 -10.65
C HIS A 65 -4.67 5.28 -9.46
N CYS A 66 -4.05 4.72 -8.42
CA CYS A 66 -4.71 4.44 -7.16
C CYS A 66 -4.45 5.56 -6.16
N PHE A 67 -5.51 6.26 -5.75
CA PHE A 67 -5.46 7.34 -4.76
C PHE A 67 -6.34 7.01 -3.55
N GLN A 68 -6.48 5.72 -3.24
CA GLN A 68 -7.21 5.26 -2.07
C GLN A 68 -6.54 5.82 -0.81
N ARG A 69 -7.34 6.45 0.06
CA ARG A 69 -6.90 6.90 1.37
C ARG A 69 -6.94 5.73 2.34
N ILE A 70 -5.81 5.47 2.99
CA ILE A 70 -5.69 4.47 4.04
C ILE A 70 -5.55 5.20 5.37
N GLU A 71 -6.53 5.02 6.25
CA GLU A 71 -6.55 5.69 7.55
C GLU A 71 -5.96 4.75 8.60
N VAL A 72 -4.84 5.16 9.20
CA VAL A 72 -4.14 4.42 10.24
C VAL A 72 -4.26 5.19 11.54
N THR A 73 -4.82 4.55 12.56
CA THR A 73 -4.82 5.06 13.93
C THR A 73 -3.96 4.17 14.81
N LEU A 74 -3.04 4.77 15.54
CA LEU A 74 -2.21 4.07 16.51
C LEU A 74 -2.40 4.72 17.88
N VAL A 75 -2.49 3.89 18.91
CA VAL A 75 -2.57 4.32 20.31
C VAL A 75 -1.36 3.77 21.05
N PHE A 76 -0.71 4.64 21.82
CA PHE A 76 0.45 4.35 22.63
C PHE A 76 0.17 4.63 24.10
N ASP A 77 0.81 3.87 24.99
CA ASP A 77 0.79 4.12 26.42
C ASP A 77 1.68 5.33 26.81
N LYS A 78 1.71 5.65 28.11
CA LYS A 78 2.55 6.73 28.67
C LYS A 78 4.04 6.56 28.39
N ASN A 79 4.50 5.32 28.18
CA ASN A 79 5.87 4.98 27.86
C ASN A 79 6.13 4.94 26.34
N LYS A 80 5.17 5.44 25.53
CA LYS A 80 5.21 5.43 24.06
C LYS A 80 5.31 4.02 23.46
N ARG A 81 4.77 3.01 24.16
CA ARG A 81 4.64 1.64 23.64
C ARG A 81 3.28 1.48 22.99
N LEU A 82 3.25 0.88 21.80
CA LEU A 82 2.01 0.65 21.07
C LEU A 82 1.10 -0.27 21.89
N VAL A 83 -0.14 0.13 22.09
CA VAL A 83 -1.17 -0.66 22.80
C VAL A 83 -2.33 -1.04 21.90
N ASP A 84 -2.62 -0.22 20.90
CA ASP A 84 -3.68 -0.50 19.93
C ASP A 84 -3.32 0.05 18.54
N ARG A 85 -3.83 -0.62 17.51
CA ARG A 85 -3.69 -0.21 16.11
C ARG A 85 -4.95 -0.55 15.34
N SER A 86 -5.43 0.40 14.55
CA SER A 86 -6.53 0.19 13.62
C SER A 86 -6.21 0.78 12.25
N ILE A 87 -6.79 0.17 11.23
CA ILE A 87 -6.56 0.52 9.83
C ILE A 87 -7.88 0.42 9.06
N HIS A 88 -8.10 1.35 8.15
CA HIS A 88 -9.22 1.34 7.22
C HIS A 88 -8.71 1.54 5.79
N GLY A 89 -9.18 0.70 4.86
CA GLY A 89 -8.78 0.75 3.44
C GLY A 89 -7.43 0.10 3.11
N GLY A 90 -6.87 -0.65 4.06
CA GLY A 90 -5.64 -1.39 3.89
C GLY A 90 -5.44 -2.46 4.97
N THR A 91 -4.40 -3.24 4.79
CA THR A 91 -3.99 -4.30 5.72
C THR A 91 -2.59 -4.02 6.26
N PHE A 92 -2.36 -4.21 7.56
CA PHE A 92 -1.00 -4.11 8.13
C PHE A 92 -0.09 -5.22 7.62
N LEU A 93 1.17 -4.88 7.36
CA LEU A 93 2.23 -5.83 7.01
C LEU A 93 3.29 -5.88 8.10
N ALA A 94 3.85 -7.07 8.32
CA ALA A 94 5.03 -7.20 9.17
C ALA A 94 6.28 -6.68 8.42
N PRO A 95 7.27 -6.09 9.10
CA PRO A 95 8.48 -5.55 8.46
C PRO A 95 9.20 -6.56 7.54
N GLU A 96 9.23 -7.82 7.93
CA GLU A 96 9.82 -8.94 7.19
C GLU A 96 9.12 -9.18 5.83
N ASP A 97 7.80 -8.99 5.76
CA ASP A 97 7.01 -9.25 4.56
C ASP A 97 7.06 -8.11 3.54
N VAL A 98 7.55 -6.93 3.94
CA VAL A 98 7.49 -5.70 3.13
C VAL A 98 8.23 -5.87 1.80
N ALA A 99 9.42 -6.46 1.82
CA ALA A 99 10.25 -6.62 0.63
C ALA A 99 9.59 -7.55 -0.38
N GLU A 100 9.08 -8.69 0.10
CA GLU A 100 8.38 -9.67 -0.74
C GLU A 100 7.09 -9.09 -1.32
N ALA A 101 6.28 -8.44 -0.48
CA ALA A 101 5.01 -7.85 -0.92
C ALA A 101 5.23 -6.74 -1.97
N LYS A 102 6.29 -5.92 -1.83
CA LYS A 102 6.67 -4.93 -2.85
C LYS A 102 7.08 -5.59 -4.16
N ALA A 103 7.95 -6.60 -4.11
CA ALA A 103 8.40 -7.32 -5.30
C ALA A 103 7.25 -8.07 -5.99
N ALA A 104 6.27 -8.58 -5.24
CA ALA A 104 5.06 -9.20 -5.80
C ALA A 104 4.19 -8.16 -6.51
N TYR A 105 3.99 -6.99 -5.91
CA TYR A 105 3.26 -5.88 -6.52
C TYR A 105 3.92 -5.40 -7.82
N ASP A 106 5.24 -5.17 -7.81
CA ASP A 106 5.97 -4.68 -8.99
C ASP A 106 5.87 -5.68 -10.16
N ARG A 107 6.01 -6.99 -9.90
CA ARG A 107 5.86 -8.04 -10.92
C ARG A 107 4.45 -8.05 -11.52
N ALA A 108 3.43 -8.07 -10.67
CA ALA A 108 2.03 -8.07 -11.12
C ALA A 108 1.71 -6.85 -12.00
N MET A 109 2.27 -5.68 -11.67
CA MET A 109 2.04 -4.48 -12.45
C MET A 109 2.84 -4.45 -13.77
N GLN A 110 4.05 -4.98 -13.81
CA GLN A 110 4.82 -5.16 -15.05
C GLN A 110 4.06 -6.05 -16.03
N GLU A 111 3.57 -7.20 -15.55
CA GLU A 111 2.77 -8.13 -16.36
C GLU A 111 1.50 -7.45 -16.90
N ALA A 112 0.81 -6.66 -16.08
CA ALA A 112 -0.38 -5.93 -16.50
C ALA A 112 -0.08 -4.85 -17.56
N GLU A 113 1.05 -4.14 -17.43
CA GLU A 113 1.49 -3.13 -18.39
C GLU A 113 1.87 -3.76 -19.73
N GLU A 114 2.63 -4.85 -19.71
CA GLU A 114 2.99 -5.62 -20.90
C GLU A 114 1.74 -6.17 -21.60
N ALA A 115 0.80 -6.73 -20.84
CA ALA A 115 -0.48 -7.19 -21.38
C ALA A 115 -1.29 -6.05 -22.02
N ARG A 116 -1.32 -4.86 -21.39
CA ARG A 116 -1.98 -3.68 -21.96
C ARG A 116 -1.32 -3.24 -23.26
N LYS A 117 0.01 -3.18 -23.29
CA LYS A 117 0.77 -2.81 -24.50
C LYS A 117 0.54 -3.82 -25.62
N ALA A 118 0.55 -5.12 -25.31
CA ALA A 118 0.26 -6.19 -26.27
C ALA A 118 -1.17 -6.08 -26.82
N ARG A 119 -2.15 -5.76 -25.97
CA ARG A 119 -3.54 -5.53 -26.40
C ARG A 119 -3.66 -4.31 -27.32
N LEU A 120 -3.00 -3.20 -26.98
CA LEU A 120 -3.01 -1.99 -27.81
C LEU A 120 -2.36 -2.25 -29.17
N ALA A 121 -1.23 -2.96 -29.22
CA ALA A 121 -0.58 -3.33 -30.47
C ALA A 121 -1.48 -4.21 -31.37
N LYS A 122 -2.18 -5.19 -30.76
CA LYS A 122 -3.16 -6.03 -31.49
C LYS A 122 -4.34 -5.22 -32.04
N LEU A 123 -4.83 -4.24 -31.28
CA LEU A 123 -5.91 -3.36 -31.73
C LEU A 123 -5.46 -2.46 -32.88
N ALA A 124 -4.25 -1.89 -32.80
CA ALA A 124 -3.67 -1.07 -33.86
C ALA A 124 -3.47 -1.86 -35.16
N ALA A 125 -2.95 -3.09 -35.08
CA ALA A 125 -2.79 -3.96 -36.25
C ALA A 125 -4.14 -4.28 -36.92
N ARG A 126 -5.16 -4.61 -36.13
CA ARG A 126 -6.52 -4.84 -36.64
C ARG A 126 -7.11 -3.61 -37.33
N ALA A 127 -6.89 -2.41 -36.77
CA ALA A 127 -7.35 -1.16 -37.38
C ALA A 127 -6.70 -0.94 -38.75
N SER A 128 -5.37 -1.16 -38.86
CA SER A 128 -4.69 -1.03 -40.16
C SER A 128 -5.16 -2.07 -41.20
N GLU A 129 -5.50 -3.29 -40.78
CA GLU A 129 -6.04 -4.30 -41.68
C GLU A 129 -7.46 -3.96 -42.17
N SER A 130 -8.30 -3.36 -41.31
CA SER A 130 -9.63 -2.90 -41.73
C SER A 130 -9.55 -1.72 -42.71
N GLU A 131 -8.67 -0.76 -42.46
CA GLU A 131 -8.44 0.39 -43.37
C GLU A 131 -7.91 -0.05 -44.75
N ALA A 132 -7.02 -1.06 -44.77
CA ALA A 132 -6.53 -1.63 -46.02
C ALA A 132 -7.63 -2.37 -46.81
N LYS A 133 -8.54 -3.07 -46.12
CA LYS A 133 -9.68 -3.74 -46.78
C LYS A 133 -10.74 -2.75 -47.26
N GLU A 134 -10.99 -1.69 -46.51
CA GLU A 134 -11.94 -0.63 -46.89
C GLU A 134 -11.48 0.12 -48.15
N SER A 135 -10.19 0.46 -48.24
CA SER A 135 -9.60 1.11 -49.43
C SER A 135 -9.56 0.21 -50.68
N LEU A 136 -9.43 -1.12 -50.51
CA LEU A 136 -9.56 -2.09 -51.61
C LEU A 136 -11.02 -2.32 -52.04
N SER A 137 -11.98 -2.12 -51.13
CA SER A 137 -13.42 -2.38 -51.37
C SER A 137 -14.19 -1.18 -51.90
N ASN A 138 -13.67 0.04 -51.75
CA ASN A 138 -14.22 1.25 -52.33
C ASN A 138 -13.22 1.90 -53.30
N PRO A 139 -12.96 1.29 -54.47
CA PRO A 139 -12.21 1.94 -55.53
C PRO A 139 -13.10 3.05 -56.12
N GLN A 140 -13.17 4.20 -55.47
CA GLN A 140 -13.77 5.37 -56.09
C GLN A 140 -12.91 5.79 -57.28
N PHE A 141 -13.55 5.68 -58.45
CA PHE A 141 -13.31 6.45 -59.67
C PHE A 141 -13.05 7.93 -59.40
#